data_AF-A0A6J6UH89-F1
#
_entry.id   AF-A0A6J6UH89-F1
#
_cell.length_a   1.000
_cell.length_b   1.000
_cell.length_c   1.000
_cell.angle_alpha   90.00
_cell.angle_beta   90.00
_cell.angle_gamma   90.00
#
_symmetry.space_group_name_H-M   'P 1'
#
loop_
_entity.id
_entity.type
_entity.pdbx_description
1 polymer ?
#
loop_
_entity_poly.entity_id
_entity_poly.type
_entity_poly.pdbx_seq_one_letter_code
_entity_poly.pdbx_strand_id
1 'polypeptide(L)'
;MSFGNLLWAIELHALGVTEVVVTGDRADLVEVVQRRFDPGSIIAWGEPGTGPLWEGRSATGSDGLAYVCRNHACGTPAASAAELQAQLDS
;
A
#
# COMPACT_ATOMS: atom_id res chain seq x y z
N MET A 1 28.19 1.64 12.76
CA MET A 1 27.03 1.40 11.86
C MET A 1 25.71 1.08 12.60
N SER A 2 25.63 1.13 13.94
CA SER A 2 24.40 0.80 14.68
C SER A 2 23.36 1.94 14.75
N PHE A 3 23.81 3.19 14.77
CA PHE A 3 22.94 4.37 14.91
C PHE A 3 21.91 4.51 13.77
N GLY A 4 22.28 4.19 12.52
CA GLY A 4 21.35 4.25 11.39
C GLY A 4 20.19 3.26 11.52
N ASN A 5 20.45 2.02 11.97
CA ASN A 5 19.39 1.04 12.20
C ASN A 5 18.47 1.44 13.34
N LEU A 6 19.01 2.08 14.39
CA LEU A 6 18.20 2.58 15.51
C LEU A 6 17.27 3.72 15.06
N LEU A 7 17.76 4.66 14.25
CA LEU A 7 16.93 5.72 13.69
C LEU A 7 15.81 5.17 12.80
N TRP A 8 16.11 4.20 11.94
CA TRP A 8 15.11 3.55 11.09
C TRP A 8 14.06 2.80 11.91
N ALA A 9 14.48 2.09 12.97
CA ALA A 9 13.54 1.43 13.87
C ALA A 9 12.61 2.42 14.60
N ILE A 10 13.14 3.58 15.01
CA ILE A 10 12.34 4.66 15.61
C ILE A 10 11.36 5.24 14.58
N GLU A 11 11.80 5.47 13.36
CA GLU A 11 10.95 5.96 12.27
C GLU A 11 9.78 5.01 11.98
N LEU A 12 10.07 3.71 11.81
CA LEU A 12 9.05 2.69 11.63
C LEU A 12 8.09 2.59 12.81
N HIS A 13 8.59 2.75 14.04
CA HIS A 13 7.74 2.74 15.22
C HIS A 13 6.84 3.99 15.32
N ALA A 14 7.35 5.15 14.92
CA ALA A 14 6.65 6.43 15.03
C ALA A 14 5.65 6.68 13.89
N LEU A 15 6.02 6.31 12.66
CA LEU A 15 5.23 6.58 11.45
C LEU A 15 4.44 5.35 10.96
N GLY A 16 4.87 4.16 11.37
CA GLY A 16 4.30 2.90 10.88
C GLY A 16 4.74 2.57 9.46
N VAL A 17 4.07 1.58 8.88
CA VAL A 17 4.26 1.15 7.49
C VAL A 17 2.99 1.45 6.71
N THR A 18 3.14 2.01 5.51
CA THR A 18 2.03 2.16 4.57
C THR A 18 1.99 0.95 3.66
N GLU A 19 0.93 0.15 3.75
CA GLU A 19 0.75 -1.05 2.94
C GLU A 19 -0.20 -0.72 1.79
N VAL A 20 0.25 -0.92 0.55
CA VAL A 20 -0.56 -0.70 -0.65
C VAL A 20 -0.80 -2.02 -1.35
N VAL A 21 -2.06 -2.38 -1.55
CA VAL A 21 -2.45 -3.59 -2.29
C VAL A 21 -3.23 -3.20 -3.53
N VAL A 22 -2.78 -3.63 -4.69
CA VAL A 22 -3.41 -3.36 -5.99
C VAL A 22 -3.89 -4.67 -6.58
N THR A 23 -5.20 -4.87 -6.68
CA THR A 23 -5.77 -6.09 -7.25
C THR A 23 -5.83 -6.01 -8.78
N GLY A 24 -5.57 -7.16 -9.41
CA GLY A 24 -5.65 -7.31 -10.87
C GLY A 24 -4.50 -6.63 -11.63
N ASP A 25 -4.65 -6.57 -12.95
CA ASP A 25 -3.66 -5.93 -13.84
C ASP A 25 -3.93 -4.42 -13.96
N ARG A 26 -3.44 -3.67 -12.97
CA ARG A 26 -3.58 -2.20 -12.87
C ARG A 26 -2.23 -1.51 -12.80
N ALA A 27 -1.47 -1.62 -13.89
CA ALA A 27 -0.16 -0.96 -14.02
C ALA A 27 -0.24 0.56 -13.77
N ASP A 28 -1.35 1.20 -14.11
CA ASP A 28 -1.61 2.62 -13.88
C ASP A 28 -1.60 2.99 -12.38
N LEU A 29 -2.17 2.13 -11.52
CA LEU A 29 -2.21 2.33 -10.07
C LEU A 29 -0.85 1.99 -9.43
N VAL A 30 -0.20 0.93 -9.90
CA VAL A 30 1.16 0.54 -9.44
C VAL A 30 2.16 1.67 -9.71
N GLU A 31 2.08 2.31 -10.87
CA GLU A 31 2.98 3.39 -11.25
C GLU A 31 2.83 4.63 -10.34
N VAL A 32 1.63 4.92 -9.83
CA VAL A 32 1.40 6.03 -8.88
C VAL A 32 2.22 5.83 -7.61
N VAL A 33 2.16 4.62 -7.02
CA VAL A 33 2.89 4.29 -5.80
C VAL A 33 4.40 4.32 -6.05
N GLN A 34 4.85 3.71 -7.15
CA GLN A 34 6.28 3.66 -7.49
C GLN A 34 6.88 5.04 -7.72
N ARG A 35 6.15 5.97 -8.36
CA ARG A 35 6.60 7.35 -8.58
C ARG A 35 6.69 8.18 -7.29
N ARG A 36 5.84 7.89 -6.29
CA ARG A 36 5.83 8.60 -5.01
C ARG A 36 7.09 8.35 -4.18
N PHE A 37 7.69 7.16 -4.33
CA PHE A 37 8.85 6.64 -3.58
C PHE A 37 8.83 6.99 -2.08
N ASP A 38 8.19 6.12 -1.29
CA ASP A 38 8.18 6.21 0.17
C ASP A 38 8.93 4.98 0.76
N PRO A 39 10.08 5.17 1.46
CA PRO A 39 10.83 4.06 2.05
C PRO A 39 10.08 3.33 3.17
N GLY A 40 9.04 3.93 3.74
CA GLY A 40 8.14 3.30 4.72
C GLY A 40 6.95 2.58 4.08
N SER A 41 6.92 2.42 2.75
CA SER A 41 5.80 1.79 2.04
C SER A 41 6.14 0.41 1.47
N ILE A 42 5.13 -0.46 1.44
CA ILE A 42 5.17 -1.77 0.80
C ILE A 42 4.07 -1.80 -0.25
N ILE A 43 4.35 -2.36 -1.43
CA ILE A 43 3.35 -2.60 -2.47
C ILE A 43 3.25 -4.09 -2.81
N ALA A 44 2.02 -4.60 -2.83
CA ALA A 44 1.65 -5.91 -3.39
C ALA A 44 0.68 -5.69 -4.55
N TRP A 45 0.89 -6.36 -5.68
CA TRP A 45 0.02 -6.19 -6.85
C TRP A 45 -0.17 -7.47 -7.67
N GLY A 46 -1.26 -7.53 -8.43
CA GLY A 46 -1.59 -8.62 -9.34
C GLY A 46 -2.64 -9.57 -8.77
N GLU A 47 -2.48 -10.86 -9.06
CA GLU A 47 -3.39 -11.92 -8.58
C GLU A 47 -3.33 -12.04 -7.05
N PRO A 48 -4.49 -12.07 -6.36
CA PRO A 48 -4.52 -12.23 -4.91
C PRO A 48 -3.80 -13.50 -4.45
N GLY A 49 -2.71 -13.32 -3.71
CA GLY A 49 -1.91 -14.39 -3.14
C GLY A 49 -2.43 -14.88 -1.78
N THR A 50 -1.59 -15.63 -1.06
CA THR A 50 -1.85 -16.03 0.32
C THR A 50 -1.30 -15.00 1.30
N GLY A 51 -1.96 -14.82 2.45
CA GLY A 51 -1.49 -13.99 3.55
C GLY A 51 -2.34 -12.74 3.84
N PRO A 52 -1.98 -11.99 4.91
CA PRO A 52 -2.84 -10.97 5.51
C PRO A 52 -3.13 -9.77 4.59
N LEU A 53 -2.23 -9.45 3.66
CA LEU A 53 -2.43 -8.34 2.71
C LEU A 53 -3.61 -8.58 1.75
N TRP A 54 -3.93 -9.84 1.47
CA TRP A 54 -4.97 -10.23 0.52
C TRP A 54 -6.31 -10.56 1.19
N GLU A 55 -6.38 -10.55 2.53
CA GLU A 55 -7.61 -10.81 3.27
C GLU A 55 -8.68 -9.76 2.90
N GLY A 56 -9.85 -10.25 2.47
CA GLY A 56 -10.95 -9.40 2.00
C GLY A 56 -10.76 -8.78 0.60
N ARG A 57 -9.68 -9.12 -0.11
CA ARG A 57 -9.37 -8.59 -1.46
C ARG A 57 -9.46 -9.60 -2.60
N SER A 58 -9.94 -10.80 -2.28
CA SER A 58 -10.32 -11.84 -3.24
C SER A 58 -11.84 -11.95 -3.44
N ALA A 59 -12.61 -11.04 -2.84
CA ALA A 59 -14.07 -11.04 -2.91
C ALA A 59 -14.59 -10.53 -4.27
N THR A 60 -15.83 -10.88 -4.63
CA THR A 60 -16.44 -10.34 -5.84
C THR A 60 -16.56 -8.82 -5.75
N GLY A 61 -16.01 -8.11 -6.75
CA GLY A 61 -15.98 -6.64 -6.78
C GLY A 61 -14.76 -6.00 -6.11
N SER A 62 -13.80 -6.79 -5.62
CA SER A 62 -12.52 -6.27 -5.13
C SER A 62 -11.41 -6.23 -6.19
N ASP A 63 -11.71 -6.61 -7.43
CA ASP A 63 -10.75 -6.59 -8.53
C ASP A 63 -10.55 -5.18 -9.12
N GLY A 64 -9.33 -4.89 -9.57
CA GLY A 64 -8.97 -3.62 -10.19
C GLY A 64 -8.97 -2.42 -9.23
N LEU A 65 -8.74 -2.61 -7.93
CA LEU A 65 -8.77 -1.56 -6.92
C LEU A 65 -7.42 -1.45 -6.19
N ALA A 66 -7.09 -0.25 -5.75
CA ALA A 66 -5.96 -0.01 -4.86
C ALA A 66 -6.46 0.25 -3.43
N TYR A 67 -5.78 -0.34 -2.46
CA TYR A 67 -6.09 -0.22 -1.06
C TYR A 67 -4.88 0.26 -0.29
N VAL A 68 -5.00 1.43 0.32
CA VAL A 68 -3.97 2.00 1.20
C VAL A 68 -4.35 1.69 2.65
N CYS A 69 -3.49 0.95 3.32
CA CYS A 69 -3.65 0.56 4.71
C CYS A 69 -2.53 1.13 5.57
N ARG A 70 -2.90 1.54 6.77
CA ARG A 70 -1.99 2.04 7.81
C ARG A 70 -2.43 1.42 9.12
N ASN A 71 -1.49 0.83 9.86
CA ASN A 71 -1.76 0.17 11.16
C ASN A 71 -2.91 -0.86 11.10
N HIS A 72 -2.89 -1.74 10.09
CA HIS A 72 -3.92 -2.77 9.86
C HIS A 72 -5.34 -2.25 9.56
N ALA A 73 -5.50 -0.95 9.32
CA ALA A 73 -6.76 -0.35 8.91
C ALA A 73 -6.62 0.22 7.49
N CYS A 74 -7.58 -0.11 6.63
CA CYS A 74 -7.58 0.36 5.25
C CYS A 74 -8.69 1.38 5.05
N GLY A 75 -8.39 2.41 4.26
CA GLY A 75 -9.39 3.38 3.83
C GLY A 75 -10.33 2.81 2.75
N THR A 76 -11.17 3.70 2.21
CA THR A 76 -11.97 3.39 1.01
C THR A 76 -11.03 3.03 -0.15
N PRO A 77 -11.27 1.94 -0.90
CA PRO A 77 -10.45 1.61 -2.06
C PRO A 77 -10.49 2.72 -3.12
N ALA A 78 -9.34 2.96 -3.75
CA ALA A 78 -9.22 3.83 -4.90
C ALA A 78 -9.42 3.02 -6.19
N ALA A 79 -10.25 3.52 -7.10
CA ALA A 79 -10.46 2.94 -8.43
C ALA A 79 -9.63 3.66 -9.51
N SER A 80 -9.15 4.86 -9.21
CA SER A 80 -8.39 5.72 -10.11
C SER A 80 -7.05 6.19 -9.54
N ALA A 81 -6.13 6.54 -10.44
CA ALA A 81 -4.82 7.09 -10.07
C ALA A 81 -4.93 8.37 -9.23
N ALA A 82 -5.91 9.23 -9.51
CA ALA A 82 -6.12 10.48 -8.79
C ALA A 82 -6.59 10.23 -7.35
N GLU A 83 -7.52 9.31 -7.14
CA GLU A 83 -7.95 8.90 -5.80
C GLU A 83 -6.80 8.27 -5.01
N LEU A 84 -6.03 7.39 -5.64
CA LEU A 84 -4.88 6.75 -5.01
C LEU A 84 -3.83 7.77 -4.60
N GLN A 85 -3.50 8.72 -5.48
CA GLN A 85 -2.55 9.79 -5.17
C GLN A 85 -3.02 10.63 -3.99
N ALA A 86 -4.30 11.04 -3.97
CA ALA A 86 -4.86 11.79 -2.85
C ALA A 86 -4.77 11.04 -1.52
N GLN A 87 -4.92 9.71 -1.52
CA GLN A 87 -4.76 8.87 -0.32
C GLN A 87 -3.31 8.70 0.14
N LEU A 88 -2.33 8.83 -0.76
CA LEU A 88 -0.90 8.74 -0.45
C LEU A 88 -0.31 10.08 0.03
N ASP A 89 -0.97 11.19 -0.27
CA ASP A 89 -0.55 12.52 0.15
C ASP A 89 -1.12 12.94 1.53
N SER A 90 -1.99 12.12 2.12
CA SER A 90 -2.54 12.28 3.48
C SER A 90 -1.63 11.73 4.57
#